data_AF-W0JW08-F1
#
_entry.id   AF-W0JW08-F1
#
_cell.length_a   1.000
_cell.length_b   1.000
_cell.length_c   1.000
_cell.angle_alpha   90.00
_cell.angle_beta   90.00
_cell.angle_gamma   90.00
#
_symmetry.space_group_name_H-M   'P 1'
#
loop_
_entity.id
_entity.type
_entity.pdbx_description
1 polymer ?
#
loop_
_entity_poly.entity_id
_entity_poly.type
_entity_poly.pdbx_seq_one_letter_code
_entity_poly.pdbx_strand_id
1 'polypeptide(L)'
;MSTTLSQATQEHTVIEDAADAQAVLGALNDADCRTILEATHDEPLTATELSERCAIPSSTTYRKVEELAEVGLLEDRIRINTSSKHATEYRRRFDAVAVSVDGGDLVVEVTALESGTESCIGGEASDDGKFEIDAGRSYAVADD
;
A
#
# COMPACT_ATOMS: atom_id res chain seq x y z
N MET A 1 17.98 -8.04 -37.11
CA MET A 1 16.61 -8.58 -37.16
C MET A 1 16.20 -8.94 -35.76
N SER A 2 15.01 -8.48 -35.35
CA SER A 2 14.23 -8.91 -34.16
C SER A 2 14.80 -8.47 -32.80
N THR A 3 14.08 -7.86 -31.87
CA THR A 3 12.62 -7.67 -31.69
C THR A 3 12.38 -6.35 -30.96
N THR A 4 11.63 -5.44 -31.57
CA THR A 4 10.97 -4.34 -30.87
C THR A 4 9.68 -4.90 -30.27
N LEU A 5 9.67 -5.14 -28.95
CA LEU A 5 8.43 -5.09 -28.16
C LEU A 5 8.35 -3.64 -27.64
N SER A 6 7.53 -2.77 -28.23
CA SER A 6 6.15 -2.56 -27.77
C SER A 6 6.04 -2.54 -26.24
N GLN A 7 6.75 -1.63 -25.57
CA GLN A 7 6.29 -1.13 -24.27
C GLN A 7 5.01 -0.34 -24.55
N ALA A 8 3.88 -1.04 -24.53
CA ALA A 8 2.62 -0.43 -24.12
C ALA A 8 2.86 0.25 -22.76
N THR A 9 2.08 1.29 -22.46
CA THR A 9 2.17 2.26 -21.35
C THR A 9 2.24 1.71 -19.92
N GLN A 10 3.01 0.65 -19.67
CA GLN A 10 3.25 0.10 -18.35
C GLN A 10 4.38 0.91 -17.72
N GLU A 11 4.06 1.60 -16.63
CA GLU A 11 5.04 2.31 -15.81
C GLU A 11 5.88 1.25 -15.08
N HIS A 12 7.04 0.91 -15.65
CA HIS A 12 8.00 -0.01 -15.05
C HIS A 12 9.06 0.79 -14.27
N THR A 13 9.27 0.41 -13.02
CA THR A 13 10.38 0.88 -12.19
C THR A 13 11.46 -0.18 -12.18
N VAL A 14 12.67 0.19 -12.61
CA VAL A 14 13.88 -0.63 -12.48
C VAL A 14 14.55 -0.26 -11.16
N ILE A 15 14.84 -1.28 -10.34
CA ILE A 15 15.55 -1.12 -9.08
C ILE A 15 17.01 -1.49 -9.32
N GLU A 16 17.87 -0.47 -9.35
CA GLU A 16 19.31 -0.61 -9.60
C GLU A 16 20.11 -0.76 -8.29
N ASP A 17 19.55 -0.29 -7.17
CA ASP A 17 20.18 -0.39 -5.87
C ASP A 17 20.00 -1.80 -5.28
N ALA A 18 21.11 -2.40 -4.86
CA ALA A 18 21.12 -3.77 -4.34
C ALA A 18 20.39 -3.90 -2.99
N ALA A 19 20.36 -2.86 -2.16
CA ALA A 19 19.64 -2.89 -0.89
C ALA A 19 18.13 -2.80 -1.12
N ASP A 20 17.68 -1.94 -2.03
CA ASP A 20 16.26 -1.86 -2.43
C ASP A 20 15.78 -3.17 -3.08
N ALA A 21 16.59 -3.75 -3.98
CA ALA A 21 16.29 -5.03 -4.60
C ALA A 21 16.17 -6.15 -3.55
N GLN A 22 17.09 -6.18 -2.57
CA GLN A 22 17.05 -7.14 -1.47
C GLN A 22 15.84 -6.93 -0.56
N ALA A 23 15.40 -5.68 -0.35
CA ALA A 23 14.22 -5.38 0.44
C ALA A 23 12.94 -5.89 -0.23
N VAL A 24 12.76 -5.64 -1.53
CA VAL A 24 11.63 -6.15 -2.32
C VAL A 24 11.60 -7.67 -2.32
N LEU A 25 12.74 -8.32 -2.62
CA LEU A 25 12.83 -9.78 -2.63
C LEU A 25 12.63 -10.38 -1.24
N GLY A 26 13.13 -9.72 -0.20
CA GLY A 26 12.93 -10.10 1.20
C GLY A 26 11.45 -10.09 1.58
N ALA A 27 10.73 -9.04 1.19
CA ALA A 27 9.28 -8.93 1.40
C ALA A 27 8.52 -10.03 0.63
N LEU A 28 8.89 -10.33 -0.62
CA LEU A 28 8.24 -11.39 -1.41
C LEU A 28 8.56 -12.82 -0.91
N ASN A 29 9.70 -13.02 -0.24
CA ASN A 29 10.05 -14.30 0.36
C ASN A 29 9.23 -14.60 1.63
N ASP A 30 8.74 -13.58 2.31
CA ASP A 30 7.94 -13.70 3.52
C ASP A 30 6.51 -14.21 3.21
N ALA A 31 6.03 -15.17 4.00
CA ALA A 31 4.72 -15.79 3.75
C ALA A 31 3.56 -14.87 4.16
N ASP A 32 3.73 -14.11 5.24
CA ASP A 32 2.71 -13.17 5.72
C ASP A 32 2.56 -12.02 4.72
N CYS A 33 3.67 -11.49 4.21
CA CYS A 33 3.68 -10.49 3.14
C CYS A 33 2.94 -10.97 1.88
N ARG A 34 3.24 -12.18 1.40
CA ARG A 34 2.54 -12.74 0.22
C ARG A 34 1.04 -12.87 0.46
N THR A 35 0.65 -13.37 1.64
CA THR A 35 -0.76 -13.50 2.01
C THR A 35 -1.48 -12.14 2.00
N ILE A 36 -0.82 -11.08 2.51
CA ILE A 36 -1.33 -9.71 2.46
C ILE A 36 -1.46 -9.19 1.02
N LEU A 37 -0.47 -9.44 0.17
CA LEU A 37 -0.49 -9.03 -1.24
C LEU A 37 -1.58 -9.75 -2.05
N GLU A 38 -1.87 -11.00 -1.71
CA GLU A 38 -2.97 -11.77 -2.29
C GLU A 38 -4.33 -11.26 -1.79
N ALA A 39 -4.44 -10.90 -0.50
CA ALA A 39 -5.68 -10.38 0.07
C ALA A 39 -6.06 -8.98 -0.48
N THR A 40 -5.07 -8.14 -0.78
CA THR A 40 -5.25 -6.78 -1.35
C THR A 40 -5.38 -6.77 -2.89
N HIS A 41 -5.46 -7.93 -3.54
CA HIS A 41 -5.60 -8.03 -4.99
C HIS A 41 -6.97 -7.55 -5.48
N ASP A 42 -8.05 -7.86 -4.75
CA ASP A 42 -9.43 -7.57 -5.18
C ASP A 42 -9.88 -6.16 -4.77
N GLU A 43 -9.61 -5.78 -3.53
CA GLU A 43 -10.04 -4.51 -2.95
C GLU A 43 -8.99 -3.95 -1.96
N PRO A 44 -8.93 -2.61 -1.76
CA PRO A 44 -8.12 -2.01 -0.71
C PRO A 44 -8.65 -2.39 0.67
N LEU A 45 -7.75 -2.72 1.60
CA LEU A 45 -8.11 -3.23 2.93
C LEU A 45 -7.33 -2.49 4.03
N THR A 46 -7.96 -2.26 5.18
CA THR A 46 -7.24 -1.73 6.35
C THR A 46 -6.34 -2.80 6.98
N ALA A 47 -5.34 -2.38 7.75
CA ALA A 47 -4.49 -3.32 8.51
C ALA A 47 -5.29 -4.23 9.46
N THR A 48 -6.44 -3.76 9.96
CA THR A 48 -7.32 -4.58 10.80
C THR A 48 -8.02 -5.65 9.96
N GLU A 49 -8.57 -5.29 8.81
CA GLU A 49 -9.20 -6.25 7.90
C GLU A 49 -8.21 -7.29 7.37
N LEU A 50 -6.96 -6.89 7.09
CA LEU A 50 -5.88 -7.80 6.70
C LEU A 50 -5.52 -8.77 7.84
N SER A 51 -5.46 -8.29 9.07
CA SER A 51 -5.25 -9.13 10.26
C SER A 51 -6.35 -10.20 10.38
N GLU A 52 -7.61 -9.80 10.23
CA GLU A 52 -8.76 -10.72 10.30
C GLU A 52 -8.80 -11.71 9.12
N ARG A 53 -8.60 -11.22 7.90
CA ARG A 53 -8.72 -12.03 6.66
C ARG A 53 -7.57 -12.99 6.47
N CYS A 54 -6.35 -12.58 6.80
CA CYS A 54 -5.15 -13.40 6.68
C CYS A 54 -4.89 -14.24 7.95
N ALA A 55 -5.68 -14.05 9.01
CA ALA A 55 -5.47 -14.65 10.33
C ALA A 55 -4.05 -14.38 10.91
N ILE A 56 -3.51 -13.20 10.62
CA ILE A 56 -2.20 -12.73 11.08
C ILE A 56 -2.42 -11.83 12.31
N PRO A 57 -1.62 -11.92 13.39
CA PRO A 57 -1.76 -11.02 14.53
C PRO A 57 -1.60 -9.55 14.12
N SER A 58 -2.45 -8.66 14.64
CA SER A 58 -2.44 -7.23 14.25
C SER A 58 -1.07 -6.57 14.37
N SER A 59 -0.29 -6.88 15.42
CA SER A 59 1.07 -6.38 15.59
C SER A 59 2.02 -6.78 14.48
N THR A 60 1.83 -7.97 13.91
CA THR A 60 2.61 -8.46 12.77
C THR A 60 2.09 -7.83 11.49
N THR A 61 0.78 -7.78 11.29
CA THR A 61 0.17 -7.15 10.10
C THR A 61 0.61 -5.71 9.94
N TYR A 62 0.55 -4.87 10.98
CA TYR A 62 0.99 -3.47 10.91
C TYR A 62 2.44 -3.33 10.47
N ARG A 63 3.34 -4.18 11.00
CA ARG A 63 4.74 -4.20 10.60
C ARG A 63 4.90 -4.61 9.14
N LYS A 64 4.17 -5.65 8.71
CA LYS A 64 4.25 -6.19 7.35
C LYS A 64 3.71 -5.24 6.29
N VAL A 65 2.59 -4.55 6.56
CA VAL A 65 2.04 -3.57 5.62
C VAL A 65 2.93 -2.33 5.52
N GLU A 66 3.60 -1.94 6.60
CA GLU A 66 4.60 -0.87 6.61
C GLU A 66 5.82 -1.28 5.77
N GLU A 67 6.40 -2.46 6.02
CA GLU A 67 7.52 -3.00 5.23
C GLU A 67 7.19 -3.03 3.72
N LEU A 68 5.97 -3.48 3.38
CA LEU A 68 5.50 -3.54 1.99
C LEU A 68 5.26 -2.17 1.36
N ALA A 69 4.83 -1.18 2.15
CA ALA A 69 4.64 0.19 1.69
C ALA A 69 5.98 0.90 1.48
N GLU A 70 6.95 0.67 2.37
CA GLU A 70 8.31 1.22 2.26
C GLU A 70 9.01 0.78 0.96
N VAL A 71 8.84 -0.49 0.56
CA VAL A 71 9.39 -1.01 -0.70
C VAL A 71 8.54 -0.70 -1.94
N GLY A 72 7.44 0.04 -1.78
CA GLY A 72 6.56 0.45 -2.88
C GLY A 72 5.67 -0.65 -3.47
N LEU A 73 5.52 -1.80 -2.81
CA LEU A 73 4.60 -2.87 -3.24
C LEU A 73 3.15 -2.59 -2.80
N LEU A 74 2.97 -1.90 -1.68
CA LEU A 74 1.70 -1.36 -1.24
C LEU A 74 1.71 0.17 -1.27
N GLU A 75 0.53 0.75 -1.48
CA GLU A 75 0.27 2.16 -1.29
C GLU A 75 -0.70 2.31 -0.10
N ASP A 76 -0.33 3.12 0.88
CA ASP A 76 -1.21 3.52 1.96
C ASP A 76 -2.06 4.73 1.55
N ARG A 77 -3.36 4.68 1.84
CA ARG A 77 -4.28 5.80 1.65
C ARG A 77 -5.15 5.99 2.87
N ILE A 78 -5.39 7.24 3.23
CA ILE A 78 -6.30 7.59 4.31
C ILE A 78 -7.74 7.51 3.78
N ARG A 79 -8.54 6.59 4.31
CA ARG A 79 -9.98 6.57 4.06
C ARG A 79 -10.64 7.68 4.87
N ILE A 80 -11.05 8.74 4.19
CA ILE A 80 -11.86 9.79 4.83
C ILE A 80 -13.32 9.32 4.84
N ASN A 81 -13.75 8.80 5.98
CA ASN A 81 -15.16 8.53 6.25
C ASN A 81 -15.75 9.71 7.05
N THR A 82 -16.99 10.10 6.73
CA THR A 82 -17.73 11.14 7.44
C THR A 82 -18.06 10.75 8.89
N SER A 83 -17.84 9.49 9.26
CA SER A 83 -18.00 8.96 10.62
C SER A 83 -16.64 8.68 11.29
N SER A 84 -15.92 9.74 11.65
CA SER A 84 -14.93 9.86 12.76
C SER A 84 -13.92 8.73 13.08
N LYS A 85 -13.72 7.76 12.19
CA LYS A 85 -12.61 6.81 12.23
C LYS A 85 -11.83 6.92 10.92
N HIS A 86 -10.75 7.69 10.97
CA HIS A 86 -9.73 7.67 9.92
C HIS A 86 -9.04 6.30 9.99
N ALA A 87 -9.29 5.48 8.99
CA ALA A 87 -8.60 4.20 8.84
C ALA A 87 -7.70 4.29 7.61
N THR A 88 -6.45 3.87 7.76
CA THR A 88 -5.53 3.72 6.65
C THR A 88 -5.83 2.41 5.93
N GLU A 89 -6.12 2.51 4.64
CA GLU A 89 -6.30 1.39 3.74
C GLU A 89 -5.04 1.17 2.93
N TYR A 90 -4.75 -0.08 2.63
CA TYR A 90 -3.61 -0.50 1.85
C TYR A 90 -4.11 -1.09 0.54
N ARG A 91 -3.56 -0.61 -0.56
CA ARG A 91 -3.84 -1.10 -1.90
C ARG A 91 -2.55 -1.60 -2.53
N ARG A 92 -2.65 -2.69 -3.28
CA ARG A 92 -1.55 -3.16 -4.14
C ARG A 92 -1.27 -2.15 -5.27
N ARG A 93 0.00 -1.75 -5.40
CA ARG A 93 0.45 -0.77 -6.41
C ARG A 93 1.21 -1.39 -7.59
N PHE A 94 1.42 -2.70 -7.60
CA PHE A 94 2.14 -3.40 -8.67
C PHE A 94 1.30 -4.52 -9.30
N ASP A 95 1.52 -4.77 -10.58
CA ASP A 95 0.95 -5.92 -11.30
C ASP A 95 1.93 -7.10 -11.29
N ALA A 96 3.20 -6.84 -11.63
CA ALA A 96 4.22 -7.87 -11.76
C ALA A 96 5.57 -7.43 -11.18
N VAL A 97 6.33 -8.41 -10.70
CA VAL A 97 7.75 -8.25 -10.35
C VAL A 97 8.56 -9.23 -11.18
N ALA A 98 9.49 -8.73 -11.98
CA ALA A 98 10.40 -9.52 -12.79
C ALA A 98 11.81 -9.45 -12.20
N VAL A 99 12.48 -10.60 -12.16
CA VAL A 99 13.85 -10.72 -11.66
C VAL A 99 14.71 -11.31 -12.76
N SER A 100 15.72 -10.58 -13.16
CA SER A 100 16.64 -10.93 -14.24
C SER A 100 18.09 -10.87 -13.74
N VAL A 101 18.97 -11.60 -14.42
CA VAL A 101 20.42 -11.48 -14.19
C VAL A 101 21.06 -11.02 -15.49
N ASP A 102 21.63 -9.83 -15.49
CA ASP A 102 22.33 -9.22 -16.63
C ASP A 102 23.78 -8.93 -16.23
N GLY A 103 24.76 -9.38 -17.03
CA GLY A 103 26.17 -9.13 -16.72
C GLY A 103 26.73 -9.80 -15.45
N GLY A 104 25.91 -10.56 -14.70
CA GLY A 104 26.24 -11.07 -13.36
C GLY A 104 25.59 -10.28 -12.22
N ASP A 105 24.91 -9.19 -12.56
CA ASP A 105 24.18 -8.33 -11.64
C ASP A 105 22.69 -8.72 -11.61
N LEU A 106 22.10 -8.69 -10.42
CA LEU A 106 20.68 -8.97 -10.21
C LEU A 106 19.87 -7.70 -10.47
N VAL A 107 18.92 -7.78 -11.40
CA VAL A 107 18.04 -6.67 -11.78
C VAL A 107 16.61 -7.01 -11.38
N VAL A 108 15.98 -6.13 -10.60
CA VAL A 108 14.58 -6.26 -10.18
C VAL A 108 13.76 -5.17 -10.86
N GLU A 109 12.73 -5.58 -11.58
CA GLU A 109 11.82 -4.68 -12.28
C GLU A 109 10.40 -4.83 -11.73
N VAL A 110 9.82 -3.73 -11.25
CA VAL A 110 8.45 -3.69 -10.72
C VAL A 110 7.56 -2.99 -11.74
N THR A 111 6.50 -3.68 -12.15
CA THR A 111 5.48 -3.15 -13.06
C THR A 111 4.38 -2.52 -12.23
N ALA A 112 4.22 -1.21 -12.28
CA ALA A 112 3.15 -0.53 -11.55
C ALA A 112 1.78 -0.88 -12.13
N LEU A 113 0.80 -1.04 -11.25
CA LEU A 113 -0.60 -1.14 -11.66
C LEU A 113 -1.06 0.27 -12.06
N GLU A 114 -1.59 0.42 -13.27
CA GLU A 114 -2.24 1.67 -13.68
C GLU A 114 -3.38 1.96 -12.71
N SER A 115 -3.15 2.92 -11.80
CA SER A 115 -4.16 3.34 -10.84
C SER A 115 -5.20 4.14 -11.61
N GLY A 116 -6.30 3.48 -11.99
CA GLY A 116 -7.48 4.15 -12.51
C GLY A 116 -7.83 5.31 -11.60
N THR A 117 -7.67 6.53 -12.09
CA THR A 117 -7.95 7.75 -11.34
C THR A 117 -9.47 7.87 -11.15
N GLU A 118 -9.96 7.33 -10.05
CA GLU A 118 -11.32 7.59 -9.61
C GLU A 118 -11.29 8.87 -8.78
N SER A 119 -11.41 9.98 -9.50
CA SER A 119 -11.66 11.30 -8.96
C SER A 119 -13.02 11.31 -8.23
N CYS A 120 -13.00 11.38 -6.91
CA CYS A 120 -14.19 11.75 -6.14
C CYS A 120 -14.27 13.28 -6.07
N ILE A 121 -14.82 13.86 -7.12
CA ILE A 121 -15.44 15.19 -7.09
C ILE A 121 -16.54 15.25 -6.02
N GLY A 122 -16.73 16.44 -5.44
CA GLY A 122 -17.39 16.68 -4.17
C GLY A 122 -18.86 16.28 -4.02
N GLY A 123 -19.28 16.22 -2.75
CA GLY A 123 -20.66 16.27 -2.33
C GLY A 123 -20.82 17.29 -1.21
N GLU A 124 -21.38 18.45 -1.54
CA GLU A 124 -21.92 19.41 -0.57
C GLU A 124 -23.07 18.75 0.20
N ALA A 125 -23.10 18.92 1.53
CA ALA A 125 -24.32 18.84 2.31
C ALA A 125 -24.23 19.79 3.50
N SER A 126 -24.85 20.96 3.33
CA SER A 126 -25.46 21.70 4.42
C SER A 126 -26.58 20.85 5.02
N ASP A 127 -26.61 20.64 6.33
CA ASP A 127 -27.83 20.77 7.14
C ASP A 127 -27.52 20.71 8.65
N ASP A 128 -28.21 21.57 9.39
CA ASP A 128 -28.13 21.86 10.81
C ASP A 128 -28.18 20.62 11.74
N GLY A 129 -27.24 20.53 12.69
CA GLY A 129 -27.22 19.46 13.68
C GLY A 129 -26.37 19.78 14.90
N LYS A 130 -26.88 20.63 15.79
CA LYS A 130 -26.38 20.90 17.15
C LYS A 130 -25.94 19.59 17.84
N PHE A 131 -24.67 19.48 18.23
CA PHE A 131 -24.25 18.49 19.23
C PHE A 131 -23.36 19.14 20.30
N GLU A 132 -23.83 19.04 21.54
CA GLU A 132 -23.15 19.49 22.75
C GLU A 132 -21.82 18.77 22.92
N ILE A 133 -20.75 19.54 23.14
CA ILE A 133 -19.46 19.02 23.60
C ILE A 133 -19.55 18.75 25.11
N ASP A 134 -19.75 17.50 25.50
CA ASP A 134 -19.52 17.07 26.88
C ASP A 134 -18.02 17.10 27.15
N ALA A 135 -17.63 17.90 28.14
CA ALA A 135 -16.25 18.15 28.49
C ALA A 135 -15.61 16.91 29.13
N GLY A 136 -14.48 16.45 28.59
CA GLY A 136 -13.57 15.63 29.40
C GLY A 136 -12.64 14.69 28.65
N ARG A 137 -11.62 15.23 27.98
CA ARG A 137 -10.25 14.66 28.00
C ARG A 137 -9.27 15.59 27.28
N SER A 138 -8.45 16.25 28.08
CA SER A 138 -7.21 16.89 27.66
C SER A 138 -6.16 15.80 27.40
N TYR A 139 -5.56 15.79 26.21
CA TYR A 139 -4.23 15.19 26.03
C TYR A 139 -3.21 16.32 26.01
N ALA A 140 -2.21 16.20 26.89
CA ALA A 140 -1.07 17.10 26.93
C ALA A 140 -0.21 16.90 25.68
N VAL A 141 0.10 18.00 24.99
CA VAL A 141 1.21 18.05 24.03
C VAL A 141 2.49 18.20 24.83
N ALA A 142 3.45 17.30 24.60
CA ALA A 142 4.80 17.45 25.11
C ALA A 142 5.50 18.59 24.35
N ASP A 143 6.16 19.44 25.12
CA ASP A 143 6.82 20.72 24.82
C ASP A 143 8.11 20.53 23.98
N ASP A 144 8.32 21.39 22.98
CA ASP A 144 9.60 22.05 22.68
C ASP A 144 9.32 23.50 22.24
#